data_AF-A0A519E0D0-F1
#
_entry.id   AF-A0A519E0D0-F1
#
_cell.length_a   1.000
_cell.length_b   1.000
_cell.length_c   1.000
_cell.angle_alpha   90.00
_cell.angle_beta   90.00
_cell.angle_gamma   90.00
#
_symmetry.space_group_name_H-M   'P 1'
#
loop_
_entity.id
_entity.type
_entity.pdbx_description
1 polymer ?
#
loop_
_entity_poly.entity_id
_entity_poly.type
_entity_poly.pdbx_seq_one_letter_code
_entity_poly.pdbx_strand_id
1 'polypeptide(L)'
;MMQSPKVYVGTDDNVVVWRLRKNKQLEYLAVVIDTQLLYVRKDGAPVLLTVPIHECPLQIVTELLGQDDPAQALKDLIASGSFNDIKDLVTDPFLTQWDKLVQPQGEAQLFSPPPTTVTILEF
;
A
#
# COMPACT_ATOMS: atom_id res chain seq x y z
N MET A 1 5.14 7.39 -22.45
CA MET A 1 5.99 6.75 -21.42
C MET A 1 5.07 6.43 -20.25
N MET A 2 4.83 5.15 -19.98
CA MET A 2 4.04 4.69 -18.83
C MET A 2 4.78 5.10 -17.54
N GLN A 3 4.11 5.86 -16.67
CA GLN A 3 4.64 6.15 -15.33
C GLN A 3 3.97 5.20 -14.37
N SER A 4 4.70 4.17 -13.92
CA SER A 4 4.24 3.30 -12.84
C SER A 4 3.82 4.13 -11.62
N PRO A 5 2.74 3.76 -10.93
CA PRO A 5 2.26 4.50 -9.77
C PRO A 5 3.35 4.60 -8.70
N LYS A 6 3.59 5.81 -8.19
CA LYS A 6 4.50 6.00 -7.05
C LYS A 6 3.83 5.42 -5.80
N VAL A 7 4.43 4.36 -5.26
CA VAL A 7 3.95 3.64 -4.08
C VAL A 7 4.98 3.67 -2.95
N TYR A 8 4.50 3.73 -1.71
CA TYR A 8 5.28 3.37 -0.54
C TYR A 8 4.97 1.93 -0.16
N VAL A 9 6.00 1.16 0.18
CA VAL A 9 5.87 -0.24 0.57
C VAL A 9 6.42 -0.39 1.97
N GLY A 10 5.64 -1.05 2.83
CA GLY A 10 5.99 -1.33 4.22
C GLY A 10 5.59 -2.76 4.54
N THR A 11 6.31 -3.40 5.46
CA THR A 11 6.05 -4.79 5.83
C THR A 11 6.40 -4.99 7.30
N ASP A 12 5.68 -5.91 7.93
CA ASP A 12 6.07 -6.55 9.20
C ASP A 12 6.02 -8.08 9.04
N ASP A 13 6.12 -8.81 10.15
CA ASP A 13 6.15 -10.28 10.14
C ASP A 13 4.86 -10.93 9.59
N ASN A 14 3.76 -10.19 9.47
CA ASN A 14 2.44 -10.73 9.14
C ASN A 14 1.83 -10.11 7.88
N VAL A 15 2.25 -8.91 7.47
CA VAL A 15 1.61 -8.18 6.38
C VAL A 15 2.62 -7.45 5.49
N VAL A 16 2.29 -7.37 4.20
CA VAL A 16 2.92 -6.45 3.25
C VAL A 16 1.87 -5.42 2.84
N VAL A 17 2.23 -4.14 2.89
CA VAL A 17 1.32 -3.00 2.73
C VAL A 17 1.89 -2.06 1.66
N TRP A 18 1.02 -1.61 0.76
CA TRP A 18 1.32 -0.61 -0.25
C TRP A 18 0.41 0.59 -0.06
N ARG A 19 0.98 1.81 -0.10
CA ARG A 19 0.25 3.07 -0.14
C ARG A 19 0.48 3.78 -1.45
N LEU A 20 -0.58 4.09 -2.19
CA LEU A 20 -0.50 4.79 -3.46
C LEU A 20 -0.45 6.31 -3.22
N ARG A 21 0.55 7.01 -3.77
CA ARG A 21 0.80 8.43 -3.48
C ARG A 21 -0.13 9.41 -4.22
N LYS A 22 -0.77 8.97 -5.31
CA LYS A 22 -1.57 9.84 -6.20
C LYS A 22 -3.00 9.35 -6.48
N ASN A 23 -3.32 8.10 -6.15
CA ASN A 23 -4.62 7.53 -6.45
C ASN A 23 -5.56 7.73 -5.25
N LYS A 24 -6.51 8.66 -5.36
CA LYS A 24 -7.49 8.93 -4.28
C LYS A 24 -8.58 7.87 -4.19
N GLN A 25 -8.77 7.07 -5.24
CA GLN A 25 -9.80 6.02 -5.26
C GLN A 25 -9.27 4.69 -4.72
N LEU A 26 -7.96 4.46 -4.77
CA LEU A 26 -7.29 3.31 -4.18
C LEU A 26 -6.09 3.79 -3.40
N GLU A 27 -6.24 3.87 -2.09
CA GLU A 27 -5.26 4.46 -1.19
C GLU A 27 -4.26 3.42 -0.69
N TYR A 28 -4.78 2.25 -0.29
CA TYR A 28 -3.98 1.18 0.28
C TYR A 28 -4.32 -0.18 -0.30
N LEU A 29 -3.30 -1.04 -0.37
CA LEU A 29 -3.40 -2.47 -0.59
C LEU A 29 -2.60 -3.16 0.51
N ALA A 30 -3.06 -4.30 1.02
CA ALA A 30 -2.29 -5.11 1.94
C ALA A 30 -2.60 -6.59 1.80
N VAL A 31 -1.55 -7.41 1.91
CA VAL A 31 -1.66 -8.87 1.86
C VAL A 31 -1.16 -9.42 3.19
N VAL A 32 -1.96 -10.24 3.85
CA VAL A 32 -1.52 -11.00 5.02
C VAL A 32 -0.74 -12.22 4.53
N ILE A 33 0.48 -12.35 5.01
CA ILE A 33 1.42 -13.41 4.62
C ILE A 33 0.79 -14.79 4.90
N ASP A 34 1.00 -15.74 4.00
CA ASP A 34 0.46 -17.11 4.06
C ASP A 34 -1.07 -17.22 4.06
N THR A 35 -1.77 -16.17 3.63
CA THR A 35 -3.24 -16.19 3.49
C THR A 35 -3.67 -15.88 2.05
N GLN A 36 -4.95 -16.10 1.78
CA GLN A 36 -5.62 -15.68 0.54
C GLN A 36 -6.36 -14.35 0.69
N LEU A 37 -5.93 -13.51 1.63
CA LEU A 37 -6.63 -12.28 1.99
C LEU A 37 -5.90 -11.06 1.42
N LEU A 38 -6.65 -10.28 0.64
CA LEU A 38 -6.24 -8.99 0.13
C LEU A 38 -7.12 -7.91 0.76
N TYR A 39 -6.52 -7.11 1.63
CA TYR A 39 -7.14 -5.93 2.18
C TYR A 39 -6.93 -4.76 1.23
N VAL A 40 -7.97 -4.00 0.96
CA VAL A 40 -7.89 -2.81 0.12
C VAL A 40 -8.59 -1.67 0.81
N ARG A 41 -8.07 -0.45 0.66
CA ARG A 41 -8.79 0.76 1.05
C ARG A 41 -9.09 1.57 -0.18
N LYS A 42 -10.38 1.64 -0.49
CA LYS A 42 -10.89 2.16 -1.74
C LYS A 42 -11.96 3.20 -1.43
N ASP A 43 -11.83 4.39 -2.04
CA ASP A 43 -12.77 5.49 -1.86
C ASP A 43 -13.04 5.80 -0.36
N GLY A 44 -11.98 5.73 0.47
CA GLY A 44 -12.05 5.90 1.93
C GLY A 44 -12.54 4.68 2.72
N ALA A 45 -13.10 3.65 2.08
CA ALA A 45 -13.69 2.47 2.73
C ALA A 45 -12.73 1.25 2.73
N PRO A 46 -12.55 0.55 3.87
CA PRO A 46 -11.77 -0.68 3.93
C PRO A 46 -12.61 -1.88 3.47
N VAL A 47 -12.07 -2.68 2.55
CA VAL A 47 -12.69 -3.88 1.99
C VAL A 47 -11.70 -5.04 2.10
N LEU A 48 -12.22 -6.22 2.40
CA LEU A 48 -11.49 -7.48 2.42
C LEU A 48 -11.93 -8.33 1.22
N LEU A 49 -10.97 -8.73 0.41
CA LEU A 49 -11.14 -9.60 -0.74
C LEU A 49 -10.51 -10.96 -0.43
N THR A 50 -11.25 -12.04 -0.70
CA THR A 50 -10.73 -13.40 -0.60
C THR A 50 -10.35 -13.89 -1.99
N VAL A 51 -9.06 -14.06 -2.20
CA VAL A 51 -8.48 -14.53 -3.46
C VAL A 51 -8.70 -16.04 -3.61
N PRO A 52 -8.96 -16.55 -4.84
CA PRO A 52 -9.05 -17.98 -5.08
C PRO A 52 -7.75 -18.71 -4.73
N ILE A 53 -7.84 -19.92 -4.18
CA ILE A 53 -6.67 -20.69 -3.69
C ILE A 53 -5.62 -20.98 -4.79
N HIS A 54 -6.05 -21.00 -6.06
CA HIS A 54 -5.16 -21.20 -7.21
C HIS A 54 -4.47 -19.92 -7.70
N GLU A 55 -4.82 -18.78 -7.11
CA GLU A 55 -4.17 -17.50 -7.35
C GLU A 55 -3.32 -17.07 -6.14
N CYS A 56 -2.47 -16.06 -6.35
CA CYS A 56 -1.59 -15.51 -5.34
C CYS A 56 -1.95 -14.04 -5.09
N PRO A 57 -2.33 -13.62 -3.86
CA PRO A 57 -2.69 -12.23 -3.58
C PRO A 57 -1.58 -11.24 -3.91
N LEU A 58 -0.32 -11.62 -3.70
CA LEU A 58 0.83 -10.78 -4.05
C LEU A 58 0.97 -10.57 -5.56
N GLN A 59 0.64 -11.60 -6.35
CA GLN A 59 0.64 -11.51 -7.80
C GLN A 59 -0.45 -10.54 -8.28
N ILE A 60 -1.68 -10.66 -7.74
CA ILE A 60 -2.78 -9.72 -8.03
C ILE A 60 -2.36 -8.28 -7.72
N VAL A 61 -1.74 -8.03 -6.56
CA VAL A 61 -1.23 -6.69 -6.21
C VAL A 61 -0.21 -6.20 -7.22
N THR A 62 0.73 -7.05 -7.64
CA THR A 62 1.77 -6.70 -8.61
C THR A 62 1.17 -6.36 -9.97
N GLU A 63 0.22 -7.15 -10.44
CA GLU A 63 -0.51 -6.92 -11.69
C GLU A 63 -1.32 -5.62 -11.65
N LEU A 64 -2.02 -5.36 -10.54
CA LEU A 64 -2.77 -4.12 -10.31
C LEU A 64 -1.86 -2.89 -10.34
N LEU A 65 -0.72 -2.94 -9.65
CA LEU A 65 0.25 -1.84 -9.63
C LEU A 65 0.96 -1.65 -10.97
N GLY A 66 0.96 -2.66 -11.84
CA GLY A 66 1.43 -2.57 -13.22
C GLY A 66 0.45 -1.87 -14.17
N GLN A 67 -0.80 -1.65 -13.77
CA GLN A 67 -1.81 -0.98 -14.60
C GLN A 67 -1.67 0.55 -14.54
N ASP A 68 -2.10 1.22 -15.61
CA ASP A 68 -2.17 2.69 -15.67
C ASP A 68 -3.16 3.26 -14.63
N ASP A 69 -4.29 2.57 -14.42
CA ASP A 69 -5.27 2.88 -13.38
C ASP A 69 -5.55 1.66 -12.49
N PRO A 70 -4.78 1.47 -11.40
CA PRO A 70 -4.99 0.38 -10.46
C PRO A 70 -6.37 0.39 -9.79
N ALA A 71 -6.99 1.56 -9.64
CA ALA A 71 -8.30 1.66 -9.00
C ALA A 71 -9.41 1.16 -9.92
N GLN A 72 -9.31 1.46 -11.23
CA GLN A 72 -10.23 0.92 -12.22
C GLN A 72 -10.00 -0.58 -12.45
N ALA A 73 -8.74 -1.02 -12.58
CA ALA A 73 -8.43 -2.45 -12.72
C ALA A 73 -8.97 -3.29 -11.54
N LEU A 74 -8.88 -2.77 -10.31
CA LEU A 74 -9.48 -3.43 -9.15
C LEU A 74 -11.01 -3.49 -9.22
N LYS A 75 -11.68 -2.43 -9.72
CA LYS A 75 -13.13 -2.45 -9.93
C LYS A 75 -13.52 -3.52 -10.95
N ASP A 76 -12.75 -3.64 -12.02
CA ASP A 76 -13.01 -4.60 -13.10
C ASP A 76 -12.84 -6.04 -12.59
N LEU A 77 -11.80 -6.32 -11.80
CA LEU A 77 -11.60 -7.63 -11.15
C LEU A 77 -12.72 -8.00 -10.17
N ILE A 78 -13.22 -7.02 -9.41
CA ILE A 78 -14.36 -7.22 -8.52
C ILE A 78 -15.62 -7.53 -9.34
N ALA A 79 -15.87 -6.77 -10.40
CA ALA A 79 -17.03 -6.94 -11.26
C ALA A 79 -17.01 -8.26 -12.06
N SER A 80 -15.82 -8.77 -12.42
CA SER A 80 -15.66 -10.05 -13.10
C SER A 80 -15.86 -11.27 -12.20
N GLY A 81 -15.99 -11.08 -10.88
CA GLY A 81 -16.13 -12.17 -9.93
C GLY A 81 -14.83 -12.95 -9.70
N SER A 82 -13.67 -12.29 -9.85
CA SER A 82 -12.36 -12.92 -9.65
C SER A 82 -12.03 -13.25 -8.19
N PHE A 83 -12.89 -12.86 -7.24
CA PHE A 83 -12.72 -13.11 -5.82
C PHE A 83 -13.77 -14.10 -5.30
N ASN A 84 -13.35 -15.01 -4.43
CA ASN A 84 -14.24 -15.98 -3.77
C ASN A 84 -15.25 -15.29 -2.84
N ASP A 85 -14.85 -14.17 -2.23
CA ASP A 85 -15.66 -13.43 -1.27
C ASP A 85 -15.18 -11.99 -1.18
N ILE A 86 -16.11 -11.07 -0.89
CA ILE A 86 -15.87 -9.63 -0.78
C ILE A 86 -16.65 -9.13 0.44
N LYS A 87 -15.94 -8.54 1.41
CA LYS A 87 -16.53 -8.03 2.65
C LYS A 87 -16.12 -6.59 2.92
N ASP A 88 -17.10 -5.74 3.17
CA ASP A 88 -16.84 -4.43 3.76
C ASP A 88 -16.40 -4.59 5.21
N LEU A 89 -15.29 -3.95 5.59
CA LEU A 89 -14.78 -4.01 6.94
C LEU A 89 -15.36 -2.88 7.79
N VAL A 90 -15.82 -3.22 8.98
CA VAL A 90 -16.28 -2.23 9.97
C VAL A 90 -15.07 -1.47 10.55
N THR A 91 -13.94 -2.16 10.73
CA THR A 91 -12.69 -1.59 11.22
C THR A 91 -11.71 -1.39 10.08
N ASP A 92 -11.06 -0.23 10.04
CA ASP A 92 -10.04 0.10 9.05
C ASP A 92 -8.63 -0.27 9.59
N PRO A 93 -8.04 -1.41 9.21
CA PRO A 93 -6.71 -1.80 9.68
C PRO A 93 -5.61 -0.86 9.16
N PHE A 94 -5.85 -0.15 8.06
CA PHE A 94 -4.89 0.81 7.50
C PHE A 94 -4.76 2.01 8.41
N LEU A 95 -5.87 2.64 8.82
CA LEU A 95 -5.81 3.79 9.72
C LEU A 95 -5.37 3.45 11.14
N THR A 96 -5.67 2.23 11.60
CA THR A 96 -5.45 1.86 13.00
C THR A 96 -4.07 1.29 13.26
N GLN A 97 -3.55 0.48 12.33
CA GLN A 97 -2.33 -0.28 12.56
C GLN A 97 -1.29 -0.12 11.45
N TRP A 98 -1.70 -0.12 10.19
CA TRP A 98 -0.77 -0.33 9.07
C TRP A 98 -0.26 0.94 8.40
N ASP A 99 -0.93 2.09 8.55
CA ASP A 99 -0.49 3.37 7.95
C ASP A 99 0.96 3.70 8.36
N LYS A 100 1.31 3.46 9.63
CA LYS A 100 2.67 3.68 10.16
C LYS A 100 3.76 2.90 9.42
N LEU A 101 3.43 1.76 8.80
CA LEU A 101 4.39 0.94 8.03
C LEU A 101 4.76 1.61 6.69
N VAL A 102 3.86 2.44 6.17
CA VAL A 102 3.96 3.09 4.85
C VAL A 102 3.99 4.61 4.96
N GLN A 103 4.37 5.12 6.13
CA GLN A 103 4.71 6.53 6.31
C GLN A 103 6.09 6.81 5.70
N PRO A 104 6.24 7.89 4.90
CA PRO A 104 7.55 8.28 4.41
C PRO A 104 8.44 8.66 5.60
N GLN A 105 9.40 7.81 5.96
CA GLN A 105 10.28 8.03 7.12
C GLN A 105 11.27 9.21 6.97
N GLY A 106 11.21 9.99 5.89
CA GLY A 106 12.06 11.17 5.75
C GLY A 106 12.01 11.87 4.41
N GLU A 107 10.98 12.68 4.15
CA GLU A 107 11.22 14.00 3.53
C GLU A 107 11.73 15.02 4.58
N ALA A 108 11.79 14.64 5.87
CA ALA A 108 12.29 15.48 6.98
C ALA A 108 13.78 15.27 7.34
N GLN A 109 14.42 14.17 6.94
CA GLN A 109 15.84 13.90 7.29
C GLN A 109 16.83 14.19 6.14
N LEU A 110 16.36 14.32 4.89
CA LEU A 110 17.21 14.67 3.75
C LEU A 110 17.52 16.18 3.62
N PHE A 111 16.80 17.03 4.36
CA PHE A 111 16.98 18.50 4.34
C PHE A 111 17.39 19.11 5.69
N SER A 112 17.64 18.29 6.70
CA SER A 112 18.29 18.80 7.91
C SER A 112 19.77 19.01 7.57
N PRO A 113 20.29 20.26 7.57
CA PRO A 113 21.73 20.45 7.40
C PRO A 113 22.44 19.66 8.52
N PRO A 114 23.60 19.04 8.23
CA PRO A 114 24.36 18.37 9.27
C PRO A 114 24.61 19.35 10.42
N PRO A 115 24.58 18.91 11.68
CA PRO A 115 24.94 19.78 12.79
C PRO A 115 26.34 20.33 12.51
N THR A 116 26.40 21.64 12.26
CA THR A 116 27.65 22.32 11.99
C THR A 116 28.44 22.29 13.29
N THR A 117 29.38 21.35 13.39
CA THR A 117 30.31 21.33 14.51
C THR A 117 31.34 22.42 14.21
N VAL A 118 31.07 23.63 14.69
CA VAL A 118 32.05 24.72 14.66
C VAL A 118 33.08 24.43 15.75
N THR A 119 34.24 23.91 15.35
CA THR A 119 35.43 23.95 16.21
C THR A 119 36.23 25.18 15.80
N ILE A 120 36.19 26.24 16.61
CA ILE A 120 37.11 27.36 16.49
C ILE A 120 38.42 26.90 17.15
N LEU A 121 39.50 26.81 16.37
CA LEU A 121 40.85 26.68 16.91
C LEU A 121 41.50 28.07 16.85
N GLU A 122 41.78 28.64 18.01
CA GLU A 122 42.60 29.84 18.17
C GLU A 122 44.08 29.45 18.15
N PHE A 123 44.88 30.11 17.30
CA PHE A 123 46.34 30.21 17.42
C PHE A 123 46.79 31.62 17.02
#